data_AF-A0A1G0SEC4-F1
#
_entry.id   AF-A0A1G0SEC4-F1
#
_cell.length_a   1.000
_cell.length_b   1.000
_cell.length_c   1.000
_cell.angle_alpha   90.00
_cell.angle_beta   90.00
_cell.angle_gamma   90.00
#
_symmetry.space_group_name_H-M   'P 1'
#
loop_
_entity.id
_entity.type
_entity.pdbx_description
1 polymer ?
#
loop_
_entity_poly.entity_id
_entity_poly.type
_entity_poly.pdbx_seq_one_letter_code
_entity_poly.pdbx_strand_id
1 'polypeptide(L)'
;MNEEQQSIWDYLNENAIGYENRKSSSEIRDNCDLEAGDTTNVYVGNLITRMILNHGCCIGSLMWNSGYWIIQDEVELDRVCESLENRANSIVERSNALRENWQQNNGKRMDPQFCNEPLPTQFQKECWINLRINQKMLS
;
A
#
# COMPACT_ATOMS: atom_id res chain seq x y z
N MET A 1 -21.50 -8.09 -10.60
CA MET A 1 -20.22 -8.21 -11.33
C MET A 1 -20.34 -7.52 -12.67
N ASN A 2 -19.28 -6.88 -13.14
CA ASN A 2 -19.16 -6.50 -14.55
C ASN A 2 -18.66 -7.71 -15.39
N GLU A 3 -18.56 -7.53 -16.70
CA GLU A 3 -18.17 -8.60 -17.64
C GLU A 3 -16.78 -9.18 -17.33
N GLU A 4 -15.80 -8.32 -17.02
CA GLU A 4 -14.45 -8.76 -16.66
C GLU A 4 -14.41 -9.55 -15.35
N GLN A 5 -15.14 -9.11 -14.32
CA GLN A 5 -15.26 -9.85 -13.06
C GLN A 5 -15.93 -11.20 -13.27
N GLN A 6 -16.93 -11.27 -14.15
CA GLN A 6 -17.58 -12.53 -14.48
C GLN A 6 -16.60 -13.47 -15.19
N SER A 7 -15.85 -12.98 -16.18
CA SER A 7 -14.81 -13.74 -16.89
C SER A 7 -13.76 -14.32 -15.92
N ILE A 8 -13.27 -13.49 -14.99
CA ILE A 8 -12.34 -13.93 -13.93
C ILE A 8 -12.99 -15.01 -13.05
N TRP A 9 -14.23 -14.81 -12.63
CA TRP A 9 -14.94 -15.75 -11.76
C TRP A 9 -15.07 -17.13 -12.43
N ASP A 10 -15.50 -17.16 -13.69
CA ASP A 10 -15.69 -18.38 -14.45
C ASP A 10 -14.35 -19.10 -14.66
N TYR A 11 -13.31 -18.35 -15.06
CA TYR A 11 -11.96 -18.88 -15.20
C TYR A 11 -11.42 -19.51 -13.91
N LEU A 12 -11.57 -18.83 -12.76
CA LEU A 12 -11.09 -19.35 -11.48
C LEU A 12 -11.87 -20.58 -11.01
N ASN A 13 -13.19 -20.62 -11.22
CA ASN A 13 -14.01 -21.79 -10.88
C ASN A 13 -13.65 -23.01 -11.73
N GLU A 14 -13.18 -22.82 -12.96
CA GLU A 14 -12.76 -23.93 -13.81
C GLU A 14 -11.32 -24.37 -13.53
N ASN A 15 -10.42 -23.45 -13.20
CA ASN A 15 -8.98 -23.68 -13.28
C ASN A 15 -8.22 -23.52 -11.96
N ALA A 16 -8.84 -22.94 -10.93
CA ALA A 16 -8.16 -22.50 -9.71
C ALA A 16 -8.90 -22.92 -8.42
N ILE A 17 -9.47 -24.14 -8.41
CA ILE A 17 -10.12 -24.71 -7.23
C ILE A 17 -9.05 -25.17 -6.23
N GLY A 18 -9.01 -24.55 -5.05
CA GLY A 18 -8.06 -24.87 -3.98
C GLY A 18 -6.66 -24.27 -4.19
N TYR A 19 -5.93 -24.13 -3.08
CA TYR A 19 -4.66 -23.40 -2.99
C TYR A 19 -3.56 -23.88 -3.95
N GLU A 20 -3.48 -25.18 -4.17
CA GLU A 20 -2.46 -25.79 -5.03
C GLU A 20 -2.65 -25.45 -6.51
N ASN A 21 -3.86 -25.05 -6.91
CA ASN A 21 -4.21 -24.72 -8.30
C ASN A 21 -4.24 -23.21 -8.57
N ARG A 22 -3.72 -22.39 -7.64
CA ARG A 22 -3.73 -20.92 -7.73
C ARG A 22 -3.13 -20.40 -9.05
N LYS A 23 -3.71 -19.31 -9.56
CA LYS A 23 -3.32 -18.65 -10.81
C LYS A 23 -2.77 -17.25 -10.57
N SER A 24 -1.67 -16.92 -11.24
CA SER A 24 -1.09 -15.59 -11.17
C SER A 24 -1.98 -14.52 -11.83
N SER A 25 -1.79 -13.24 -11.47
CA SER A 25 -2.47 -12.13 -12.16
C SER A 25 -2.24 -12.15 -13.67
N SER A 26 -1.04 -12.53 -14.12
CA SER A 26 -0.69 -12.63 -15.54
C SER A 26 -1.48 -13.73 -16.23
N GLU A 27 -1.54 -14.94 -15.64
CA GLU A 27 -2.35 -16.03 -16.19
C GLU A 27 -3.83 -15.65 -16.27
N ILE A 28 -4.39 -15.05 -15.23
CA ILE A 28 -5.79 -14.62 -15.23
C ILE A 28 -6.05 -13.63 -16.36
N ARG A 29 -5.21 -12.60 -16.49
CA ARG A 29 -5.35 -11.61 -17.56
C ARG A 29 -5.28 -12.25 -18.94
N ASP A 30 -4.25 -13.05 -19.18
CA ASP A 30 -3.97 -13.61 -20.50
C ASP A 30 -5.07 -14.60 -20.93
N ASN A 31 -5.75 -15.26 -19.98
CA ASN A 31 -6.87 -16.17 -20.26
C ASN A 31 -8.26 -15.49 -20.27
N CYS A 32 -8.42 -14.35 -19.60
CA CYS A 32 -9.70 -13.64 -19.50
C CYS A 32 -9.84 -12.46 -20.48
N ASP A 33 -8.82 -12.22 -21.33
CA ASP A 33 -8.75 -11.12 -22.32
C ASP A 33 -9.08 -9.74 -21.72
N LEU A 34 -8.55 -9.46 -20.52
CA LEU A 34 -8.85 -8.23 -19.79
C LEU A 34 -8.16 -7.02 -20.42
N GLU A 35 -8.82 -5.85 -20.37
CA GLU A 35 -8.24 -4.61 -20.89
C GLU A 35 -6.89 -4.33 -20.22
N ALA A 36 -5.92 -3.84 -21.01
CA ALA A 36 -4.57 -3.54 -20.55
C ALA A 36 -4.57 -2.31 -19.63
N GLY A 37 -4.98 -2.49 -18.37
CA GLY A 37 -4.84 -1.52 -17.31
C GLY A 37 -3.39 -1.40 -16.82
N ASP A 38 -3.08 -0.20 -16.30
CA ASP A 38 -1.82 0.20 -15.65
C ASP A 38 -1.18 -0.92 -14.81
N THR A 39 0.16 -1.03 -14.80
CA THR A 39 0.94 -2.06 -14.08
C THR A 39 0.19 -3.37 -13.81
N THR A 40 -0.28 -4.05 -14.87
CA THR A 40 -0.83 -5.42 -14.98
C THR A 40 -1.40 -6.10 -13.70
N ASN A 41 -0.57 -6.32 -12.67
CA ASN A 41 -0.94 -7.00 -11.43
C ASN A 41 -1.92 -6.19 -10.57
N VAL A 42 -1.83 -4.86 -10.60
CA VAL A 42 -2.70 -3.97 -9.79
C VAL A 42 -4.13 -4.00 -10.30
N TYR A 43 -4.31 -4.02 -11.63
CA TYR A 43 -5.63 -4.04 -12.24
C TYR A 43 -6.44 -5.30 -11.85
N VAL A 44 -5.86 -6.48 -12.08
CA VAL A 44 -6.49 -7.76 -11.71
C VAL A 44 -6.75 -7.82 -10.20
N GLY A 45 -5.80 -7.40 -9.38
CA GLY A 45 -5.97 -7.35 -7.92
C GLY A 45 -7.13 -6.45 -7.48
N ASN A 46 -7.34 -5.31 -8.15
CA ASN A 46 -8.46 -4.42 -7.88
C ASN A 46 -9.82 -5.04 -8.26
N LEU A 47 -9.90 -5.72 -9.40
CA LEU A 47 -11.11 -6.43 -9.82
C LEU A 47 -11.49 -7.52 -8.80
N ILE A 48 -10.53 -8.37 -8.43
CA ILE A 48 -10.72 -9.44 -7.45
C ILE A 48 -11.10 -8.88 -6.07
N THR A 49 -10.43 -7.81 -5.62
CA THR A 49 -10.77 -7.16 -4.35
C THR A 49 -12.23 -6.69 -4.34
N ARG A 50 -12.71 -6.11 -5.45
CA ARG A 50 -14.12 -5.71 -5.58
C ARG A 50 -15.07 -6.91 -5.63
N MET A 51 -14.65 -8.04 -6.21
CA MET A 51 -15.45 -9.27 -6.20
C MET A 51 -15.62 -9.81 -4.77
N ILE A 52 -14.55 -9.81 -3.97
CA ILE A 52 -14.60 -10.22 -2.56
C ILE A 52 -15.53 -9.27 -1.78
N LEU A 53 -15.29 -7.96 -1.85
CA LEU A 53 -15.98 -6.97 -1.01
C LEU A 53 -17.45 -6.72 -1.40
N ASN A 54 -17.78 -6.80 -2.70
CA ASN A 54 -19.10 -6.40 -3.20
C ASN A 54 -19.95 -7.57 -3.68
N HIS A 55 -19.36 -8.73 -3.93
CA HIS A 55 -20.06 -9.89 -4.51
C HIS A 55 -19.92 -11.17 -3.67
N GLY A 56 -19.19 -11.12 -2.54
CA GLY A 56 -19.08 -12.26 -1.62
C GLY A 56 -18.28 -13.43 -2.19
N CYS A 57 -17.39 -13.18 -3.15
CA CYS A 57 -16.57 -14.23 -3.75
C CYS A 57 -15.50 -14.70 -2.77
N CYS A 58 -15.48 -16.00 -2.47
CA CYS A 58 -14.45 -16.62 -1.63
C CYS A 58 -13.16 -16.88 -2.44
N ILE A 59 -12.43 -15.80 -2.73
CA ILE A 59 -11.17 -15.85 -3.48
C ILE A 59 -10.00 -15.64 -2.50
N GLY A 60 -9.07 -16.58 -2.47
CA GLY A 60 -7.86 -16.50 -1.66
C GLY A 60 -6.72 -15.78 -2.37
N SER A 61 -5.88 -15.10 -1.59
CA SER A 61 -4.58 -14.59 -2.03
C SER A 61 -3.67 -14.43 -0.80
N LEU A 62 -2.36 -14.65 -0.94
CA LEU A 62 -1.40 -14.49 0.16
C LEU A 62 -0.48 -13.29 -0.08
N MET A 63 0.01 -12.69 1.00
CA MET A 63 0.90 -11.52 0.94
C MET A 63 2.24 -11.84 0.24
N TRP A 64 2.81 -13.01 0.52
CA TRP A 64 4.17 -13.39 0.09
C TRP A 64 4.19 -14.46 -0.99
N ASN A 65 3.03 -14.99 -1.38
CA ASN A 65 2.92 -15.97 -2.44
C ASN A 65 2.02 -15.43 -3.54
N SER A 66 2.44 -15.60 -4.78
CA SER A 66 1.66 -15.12 -5.92
C SER A 66 0.50 -16.06 -6.21
N GLY A 67 -0.62 -15.46 -6.56
CA GLY A 67 -1.75 -16.13 -7.18
C GLY A 67 -3.06 -16.01 -6.41
N TYR A 68 -4.11 -16.44 -7.09
CA TYR A 68 -5.50 -16.42 -6.64
C TYR A 68 -6.15 -17.78 -6.89
N TRP A 69 -7.05 -18.17 -5.99
CA TRP A 69 -7.79 -19.44 -6.08
C TRP A 69 -9.17 -19.32 -5.43
N ILE A 70 -10.07 -20.23 -5.75
CA ILE A 70 -11.35 -20.38 -5.05
C ILE A 70 -11.11 -21.19 -3.79
N ILE A 71 -11.38 -20.57 -2.64
CA ILE A 71 -11.25 -21.20 -1.32
C ILE A 71 -12.23 -22.37 -1.22
N GLN A 72 -11.76 -23.55 -0.83
CA GLN A 72 -12.57 -24.77 -0.74
C GLN A 72 -12.93 -25.18 0.68
N ASP A 73 -12.12 -24.80 1.67
CA ASP A 73 -12.30 -25.21 3.05
C ASP A 73 -11.88 -24.12 4.05
N GLU A 74 -12.20 -24.37 5.32
CA GLU A 74 -11.91 -23.46 6.43
C GLU A 74 -10.41 -23.29 6.66
N VAL A 75 -9.59 -24.31 6.36
CA VAL A 75 -8.13 -24.22 6.50
C VAL A 75 -7.53 -23.23 5.51
N GLU A 76 -8.01 -23.25 4.26
CA GLU A 76 -7.62 -22.27 3.26
C GLU A 76 -8.11 -20.86 3.62
N LEU A 77 -9.32 -20.73 4.15
CA LEU A 77 -9.86 -19.46 4.62
C LEU A 77 -9.00 -18.88 5.75
N ASP A 78 -8.70 -19.67 6.77
CA ASP A 78 -7.90 -19.27 7.93
C ASP A 78 -6.51 -18.80 7.50
N ARG A 79 -5.87 -19.50 6.56
CA ARG A 79 -4.57 -19.08 6.00
C ARG A 79 -4.63 -17.71 5.33
N VAL A 80 -5.70 -17.42 4.60
CA VAL A 80 -5.89 -16.11 3.94
C VAL A 80 -6.13 -15.04 4.99
N CYS A 81 -7.01 -15.28 5.96
CA CYS A 81 -7.30 -14.36 7.05
C CYS A 81 -6.03 -14.05 7.87
N GLU A 82 -5.28 -15.06 8.28
CA GLU A 82 -4.00 -14.90 9.00
C GLU A 82 -3.00 -14.06 8.17
N SER A 83 -2.88 -14.33 6.86
CA SER A 83 -2.02 -13.54 5.99
C SER A 83 -2.43 -12.06 5.90
N LEU A 84 -3.73 -11.75 5.93
CA LEU A 84 -4.25 -10.39 5.89
C LEU A 84 -4.04 -9.67 7.23
N GLU A 85 -4.28 -10.34 8.34
CA GLU A 85 -4.04 -9.82 9.69
C GLU A 85 -2.57 -9.50 9.92
N ASN A 86 -1.67 -10.41 9.54
CA ASN A 86 -0.22 -10.18 9.60
C ASN A 86 0.21 -8.96 8.79
N ARG A 87 -0.39 -8.76 7.60
CA ARG A 87 -0.14 -7.57 6.78
C ARG A 87 -0.62 -6.29 7.46
N ALA A 88 -1.83 -6.32 8.05
CA ALA A 88 -2.38 -5.17 8.77
C ALA A 88 -1.49 -4.79 9.96
N ASN A 89 -1.06 -5.77 10.75
CA ASN A 89 -0.16 -5.58 11.89
C ASN A 89 1.17 -4.93 11.46
N SER A 90 1.81 -5.44 10.40
CA SER A 90 3.06 -4.88 9.87
C SER A 90 2.90 -3.41 9.43
N ILE A 91 1.75 -3.05 8.83
CA ILE A 91 1.47 -1.66 8.43
C ILE A 91 1.32 -0.75 9.67
N VAL A 92 0.64 -1.23 10.72
CA VAL A 92 0.46 -0.50 11.98
C VAL A 92 1.80 -0.30 12.68
N GLU A 93 2.62 -1.35 12.80
CA GLU A 93 3.97 -1.28 13.39
C GLU A 93 4.83 -0.25 12.66
N ARG A 94 4.84 -0.28 11.33
CA ARG A 94 5.56 0.70 10.51
C ARG A 94 5.04 2.13 10.76
N SER A 95 3.73 2.31 10.88
CA SER A 95 3.12 3.62 11.19
C SER A 95 3.59 4.15 12.54
N ASN A 96 3.62 3.30 13.57
CA ASN A 96 4.08 3.67 14.90
C ASN A 96 5.57 4.03 14.91
N ALA A 97 6.42 3.21 14.27
CA ALA A 97 7.85 3.49 14.16
C ALA A 97 8.14 4.83 13.45
N LEU A 98 7.37 5.16 12.40
CA LEU A 98 7.50 6.47 11.73
C LEU A 98 7.13 7.64 12.66
N ARG A 99 6.08 7.50 13.47
CA ARG A 99 5.68 8.52 14.47
C ARG A 99 6.75 8.70 15.55
N GLU A 100 7.28 7.61 16.08
CA GLU A 100 8.35 7.63 17.08
C GLU A 100 9.62 8.29 16.53
N ASN A 101 10.05 7.89 15.34
CA ASN A 101 11.23 8.47 14.68
C ASN A 101 11.04 9.96 14.41
N TRP A 102 9.85 10.38 13.98
CA TRP A 102 9.52 11.79 13.80
C TRP A 102 9.62 12.58 15.11
N GLN A 103 9.06 12.04 16.20
CA GLN A 103 9.12 12.66 17.53
C GLN A 103 10.56 12.75 18.05
N GLN A 104 11.37 11.71 17.88
CA GLN A 104 12.78 11.72 18.30
C GLN A 104 13.61 12.71 17.49
N ASN A 105 13.39 12.81 16.17
CA ASN A 105 14.17 13.70 15.30
C ASN A 105 13.77 15.17 15.44
N ASN A 106 12.49 15.46 15.70
CA ASN A 106 12.01 16.84 15.88
C ASN A 106 12.00 17.29 17.34
N GLY A 107 11.91 16.37 18.30
CA GLY A 107 12.15 16.64 19.72
C GLY A 107 13.61 16.98 20.03
N LYS A 108 14.56 16.54 19.19
CA LYS A 108 15.97 16.99 19.19
C LYS A 108 16.21 18.35 18.54
N ARG A 109 15.20 18.95 17.89
CA ARG A 109 15.31 20.25 17.19
C ARG A 109 14.86 21.46 18.02
N MET A 110 14.55 21.29 19.29
CA MET A 110 14.38 22.42 20.20
C MET A 110 15.12 22.18 21.51
N ASP A 111 16.41 22.48 21.50
CA ASP A 111 17.02 23.13 22.66
C ASP A 111 17.20 24.62 22.31
N PRO A 112 16.38 25.53 22.88
CA PRO A 112 16.54 26.97 22.72
C PRO A 112 17.85 27.53 23.34
N GLN A 113 18.69 26.73 23.99
CA GLN A 113 19.90 27.23 24.66
C GLN A 113 21.06 27.61 23.73
N PHE A 114 21.00 27.30 22.43
CA PHE A 114 22.06 27.70 21.48
C PHE A 114 21.85 29.04 20.78
N CYS A 115 20.91 29.88 21.22
CA CYS A 115 20.71 31.22 20.65
C CYS A 115 21.74 32.29 21.11
N ASN A 116 22.79 31.94 21.85
CA ASN A 116 23.77 32.91 22.37
C ASN A 116 25.19 32.81 21.81
N GLU A 117 25.45 31.95 20.82
CA GLU A 117 26.74 31.96 20.11
C GLU A 117 26.60 32.66 18.75
N PRO A 118 27.48 33.63 18.42
CA PRO A 118 27.42 34.30 17.13
C PRO A 118 27.69 33.29 16.01
N LEU A 119 26.69 33.13 15.14
CA LEU A 119 26.78 32.28 13.95
C LEU A 119 28.03 32.61 13.12
N PRO A 120 28.72 31.60 12.55
CA PRO A 120 29.84 31.83 11.64
C PRO A 120 29.45 32.77 10.50
N THR A 121 30.33 33.70 10.18
CA THR A 121 30.15 34.84 9.25
C THR A 121 29.61 34.47 7.87
N GLN A 122 29.70 33.20 7.47
CA GLN A 122 29.17 32.69 6.21
C GLN A 122 27.64 32.56 6.19
N PHE A 123 26.99 32.33 7.34
CA PHE A 123 25.53 32.16 7.42
C PHE A 123 24.76 33.46 7.70
N GLN A 124 25.43 34.55 8.06
CA GLN A 124 24.77 35.83 8.29
C GLN A 124 24.21 36.45 7.00
N LYS A 125 24.77 36.15 5.82
CA LYS A 125 24.31 36.74 4.55
C LYS A 125 22.94 36.23 4.10
N GLU A 126 22.57 34.99 4.44
CA GLU A 126 21.31 34.38 3.97
C GLU A 126 20.10 34.77 4.84
N CYS A 127 20.29 35.01 6.14
CA CYS A 127 19.21 35.46 7.02
C CYS A 127 18.74 36.90 6.71
N TRP A 128 19.65 37.79 6.29
CA TRP A 128 19.29 39.19 5.97
C TRP A 128 18.51 39.34 4.67
N ILE A 129 18.68 38.44 3.70
CA ILE A 129 17.94 38.46 2.42
C ILE A 129 16.47 38.09 2.65
N ASN A 130 16.20 37.08 3.48
CA ASN A 130 14.83 36.62 3.75
C ASN A 130 14.02 37.60 4.63
N LEU A 131 14.68 38.38 5.50
CA LEU A 131 14.01 39.40 6.32
C LEU A 131 13.59 40.65 5.52
N ARG A 132 14.33 41.04 4.47
CA ARG A 132 13.96 42.18 3.60
C ARG A 132 12.81 41.87 2.64
N ILE A 133 12.63 40.62 2.25
CA ILE A 133 11.54 40.21 1.34
C ILE A 133 10.19 40.26 2.06
N ASN A 134 10.13 39.84 3.33
CA ASN A 134 8.88 39.83 4.10
C ASN A 134 8.41 41.21 4.57
N GLN A 135 9.29 42.21 4.71
CA GLN A 135 8.86 43.57 5.07
C GLN A 135 8.31 44.38 3.88
N LYS A 136 8.59 43.99 2.63
CA LYS A 136 8.01 44.65 1.43
C LYS A 136 6.65 44.10 1.02
N MET A 137 6.21 42.97 1.57
CA MET A 137 4.89 42.39 1.27
C MET A 137 3.81 42.79 2.30
N LEU A 138 4.15 43.60 3.30
CA LEU A 138 3.23 44.08 4.34
C LEU A 138 3.15 45.62 4.41
N SER A 139 3.58 46.33 3.36
CA SER A 139 3.41 47.78 3.20
C SER A 139 2.64 48.11 1.94
#